data_AF-A0A661Z4C1-F1
#
_entry.id   AF-A0A661Z4C1-F1
#
_cell.length_a   1.000
_cell.length_b   1.000
_cell.length_c   1.000
_cell.angle_alpha   90.00
_cell.angle_beta   90.00
_cell.angle_gamma   90.00
#
_symmetry.space_group_name_H-M   'P 1'
#
loop_
_entity.id
_entity.type
_entity.pdbx_description
1 polymer ?
#
loop_
_entity_poly.entity_id
_entity_poly.type
_entity_poly.pdbx_seq_one_letter_code
_entity_poly.pdbx_strand_id
1 'polypeptide(L)' 'MNNLNKIKNKISDKESLKNFLDKNRNKKIVFTNGCFDIIHRGHVEYLSQAADYGDILIIGL' A
#
# COMPACT_ATOMS: atom_id res chain seq x y z
N MET A 1 4.03 20.90 0.54
CA MET A 1 4.73 19.60 0.67
C MET A 1 5.09 19.09 -0.71
N ASN A 2 6.33 18.65 -0.92
CA ASN A 2 6.76 18.06 -2.20
C ASN A 2 6.23 16.62 -2.36
N ASN A 3 6.25 16.08 -3.58
CA ASN A 3 5.80 14.72 -3.86
C ASN A 3 6.61 13.66 -3.10
N LEU A 4 7.91 13.91 -2.89
CA LEU A 4 8.79 13.02 -2.15
C LEU A 4 8.33 12.79 -0.71
N ASN A 5 7.90 13.85 0.00
CA ASN A 5 7.40 13.73 1.36
C ASN A 5 6.08 12.96 1.43
N LYS A 6 5.21 13.09 0.41
CA LYS A 6 3.98 12.28 0.32
C LYS A 6 4.29 10.79 0.16
N ILE A 7 5.32 10.45 -0.63
CA ILE A 7 5.72 9.04 -0.86
C ILE A 7 6.36 8.46 0.40
N LYS A 8 7.26 9.21 1.05
CA LYS A 8 7.93 8.75 2.29
C LYS A 8 6.92 8.36 3.38
N ASN A 9 5.79 9.07 3.48
CA ASN A 9 4.74 8.75 4.45
C ASN A 9 3.97 7.45 4.16
N LYS A 10 4.17 6.83 2.99
CA LYS A 10 3.53 5.54 2.61
C LYS A 10 4.48 4.34 2.77
N ILE A 11 5.77 4.58 2.99
CA ILE A 11 6.75 3.52 3.21
C ILE A 11 6.80 3.27 4.72
N SER A 12 6.68 2.01 5.12
CA SER A 12 6.73 1.62 6.53
C SER A 12 7.49 0.32 6.71
N ASP A 13 8.24 0.24 7.80
CA ASP A 13 8.80 -1.01 8.30
C ASP A 13 7.72 -1.86 8.99
N LYS A 14 8.10 -3.07 9.40
CA LYS A 14 7.19 -4.05 10.02
C LYS A 14 6.61 -3.60 11.36
N GLU A 15 7.38 -2.88 12.18
CA GLU A 15 6.95 -2.41 13.50
C GLU A 15 5.97 -1.25 13.38
N SER A 16 6.32 -0.25 12.56
CA SER A 16 5.46 0.86 12.19
C SER A 16 4.14 0.37 11.56
N LEU A 17 4.22 -0.63 10.68
CA LEU A 17 3.05 -1.24 10.07
C LEU A 17 2.15 -1.92 11.10
N LYS A 18 2.71 -2.65 12.08
CA LYS A 18 1.92 -3.27 13.15
C LYS A 18 1.10 -2.24 13.92
N ASN A 19 1.71 -1.13 14.30
CA ASN A 19 1.02 -0.03 14.97
C ASN A 19 -0.07 0.61 14.09
N PHE A 20 0.17 0.71 12.79
CA PHE A 20 -0.84 1.18 11.83
C PHE A 20 -2.04 0.22 11.74
N LEU A 21 -1.79 -1.09 11.67
CA LEU A 21 -2.85 -2.11 11.64
C LEU A 21 -3.69 -2.08 12.92
N ASP A 22 -3.06 -1.95 14.09
CA ASP A 22 -3.76 -1.89 15.37
C ASP A 22 -4.69 -0.67 15.46
N LYS A 23 -4.29 0.47 14.88
CA LYS A 23 -5.11 1.69 14.81
C LYS A 23 -6.24 1.63 13.78
N ASN A 24 -6.16 0.72 12.81
CA ASN A 24 -7.10 0.62 11.69
C ASN A 24 -7.88 -0.71 11.69
N ARG A 25 -8.12 -1.31 12.86
CA ARG A 25 -8.85 -2.59 12.99
C ARG A 25 -10.28 -2.55 12.44
N ASN A 26 -10.87 -1.37 12.30
CA ASN A 26 -12.21 -1.15 11.74
C ASN A 26 -12.21 -0.97 10.21
N LYS A 27 -11.05 -1.06 9.55
CA LYS A 27 -10.91 -0.90 8.09
C LYS A 27 -10.70 -2.23 7.41
N LYS A 28 -11.24 -2.39 6.20
CA LYS A 28 -10.97 -3.55 5.36
C LYS A 28 -9.61 -3.37 4.68
N ILE A 29 -8.66 -4.23 5.05
CA ILE A 29 -7.28 -4.15 4.56
C ILE A 29 -7.08 -5.18 3.47
N VAL A 30 -6.61 -4.71 2.31
CA VAL A 30 -6.17 -5.53 1.19
C VAL A 30 -4.65 -5.59 1.21
N PHE A 31 -4.11 -6.79 1.01
CA PHE A 31 -2.68 -7.00 0.90
C PHE A 31 -2.35 -7.61 -0.46
N THR A 32 -1.26 -7.13 -1.05
CA THR A 32 -0.63 -7.79 -2.18
C THR A 32 0.88 -7.58 -2.12
N ASN A 33 1.63 -8.30 -2.94
CA ASN A 33 3.08 -8.19 -3.01
C ASN A 33 3.57 -8.32 -4.45
N GLY A 34 4.77 -7.81 -4.71
CA GLY A 34 5.40 -7.89 -6.02
C GLY A 34 6.72 -7.11 -6.06
N CYS A 35 7.57 -7.46 -7.00
CA CYS A 35 8.86 -6.78 -7.19
C CYS A 35 8.70 -5.39 -7.81
N PHE A 36 7.76 -5.23 -8.75
CA PHE A 36 7.42 -3.95 -9.40
C PHE A 36 8.60 -3.17 -10.01
N ASP A 37 9.66 -3.87 -10.44
CA ASP A 37 10.92 -3.26 -10.93
C ASP A 37 10.70 -2.34 -12.15
N ILE A 38 9.91 -2.80 -13.13
CA ILE A 38 9.45 -1.99 -14.25
C ILE A 38 7.93 -1.87 -14.18
N ILE A 39 7.46 -0.67 -13.84
CA ILE A 39 6.03 -0.36 -13.83
C ILE A 39 5.52 -0.25 -15.26
N HIS A 40 4.45 -0.99 -15.55
CA HIS A 40 3.69 -0.89 -16.78
C HIS A 40 2.19 -0.85 -16.48
N ARG A 41 1.39 -0.59 -17.52
CA ARG A 41 -0.08 -0.46 -17.42
C ARG A 41 -0.73 -1.59 -16.62
N GLY A 42 -0.35 -2.84 -16.89
CA GLY A 42 -0.86 -4.01 -16.15
C GLY A 42 -0.69 -3.92 -14.63
N HIS A 43 0.44 -3.42 -14.12
CA HIS A 43 0.63 -3.22 -12.67
C HIS A 43 -0.30 -2.14 -12.12
N VAL A 44 -0.51 -1.05 -12.85
CA VAL A 44 -1.39 0.03 -12.41
C VAL A 44 -2.85 -0.44 -12.36
N GLU A 45 -3.31 -1.13 -13.40
CA GLU A 45 -4.66 -1.69 -13.46
C GLU A 45 -4.88 -2.73 -12.36
N TYR A 46 -3.89 -3.60 -12.14
CA TYR A 46 -3.90 -4.60 -11.07
C TYR A 46 -3.98 -3.96 -9.68
N LEU A 47 -3.10 -3.01 -9.37
CA LEU A 47 -3.08 -2.34 -8.08
C LEU A 47 -4.33 -1.49 -7.85
N SER A 48 -4.88 -0.88 -8.90
CA SER A 48 -6.17 -0.17 -8.83
C SER A 48 -7.31 -1.13 -8.48
N GLN A 49 -7.42 -2.26 -9.18
CA GLN A 49 -8.44 -3.28 -8.87
C GLN A 49 -8.26 -3.84 -7.47
N ALA A 50 -7.02 -4.09 -7.03
CA ALA A 50 -6.74 -4.55 -5.67
C ALA A 50 -7.23 -3.54 -4.62
N ALA A 51 -7.02 -2.24 -4.85
CA ALA A 51 -7.47 -1.18 -3.95
C ALA A 51 -9.01 -1.11 -3.83
N ASP A 52 -9.76 -1.42 -4.88
CA ASP A 52 -11.24 -1.41 -4.87
C ASP A 52 -11.85 -2.44 -3.90
N TYR A 53 -11.08 -3.47 -3.51
CA TYR A 53 -11.57 -4.50 -2.59
C TYR A 53 -11.56 -4.09 -1.10
N GLY A 54 -11.08 -2.90 -0.73
CA GLY A 54 -11.05 -2.47 0.66
C GLY A 54 -10.81 -0.97 0.86
N ASP A 55 -10.57 -0.59 2.11
CA ASP A 55 -10.28 0.78 2.50
C ASP A 55 -8.79 1.13 2.35
N ILE A 56 -7.91 0.14 2.55
CA ILE A 56 -6.46 0.32 2.59
C ILE A 56 -5.80 -0.82 1.82
N LEU A 57 -4.98 -0.46 0.83
CA LEU A 57 -4.09 -1.38 0.14
C LEU A 57 -2.67 -1.29 0.72
N ILE A 58 -2.14 -2.43 1.19
CA ILE A 58 -0.74 -2.59 1.58
C ILE A 58 -0.03 -3.40 0.50
N ILE A 59 1.14 -2.92 0.07
CA ILE A 59 1.97 -3.57 -0.93
C ILE A 59 3.27 -4.02 -0.26
N GLY A 60 3.53 -5.32 -0.27
CA GLY A 60 4.83 -5.88 0.08
C GLY A 60 5.81 -5.72 -1.08
N LEU A 61 6.90 -5.00 -0.83
CA LEU A 61 8.05 -4.84 -1.71
C LEU A 61 9.22 -5.67 -1.19
#